data_AF-A0A355GB00-F1
#
_entry.id   AF-A0A355GB00-F1
#
_cell.length_a   1.000
_cell.length_b   1.000
_cell.length_c   1.000
_cell.angle_alpha   90.00
_cell.angle_beta   90.00
_cell.angle_gamma   90.00
#
_symmetry.space_group_name_H-M   'P 1'
#
loop_
_entity.id
_entity.type
_entity.pdbx_description
1 polymer ?
#
loop_
_entity_poly.entity_id
_entity_poly.type
_entity_poly.pdbx_seq_one_letter_code
_entity_poly.pdbx_strand_id
1 'polypeptide(L)'
;LPEAQLDRFMFEIKVQYPSEEEEFAIVRQTTSDESYAVKKILELDELLSFQSLVRKVPVADHVIRYAMQFARMTRIIPGSDTQAEEVPDFIREFVSWGAGPRASQNLVLGAKARAILQG
;
A
#
# COMPACT_ATOMS: atom_id res chain seq x y z
N LEU A 1 -16.53 -5.97 0.08
CA LEU A 1 -16.16 -5.95 -1.34
C LEU A 1 -15.61 -7.33 -1.70
N PRO A 2 -15.93 -7.92 -2.86
CA PRO A 2 -15.30 -9.17 -3.29
C PRO A 2 -13.77 -9.03 -3.32
N GLU A 3 -12.99 -10.08 -3.01
CA GLU A 3 -11.52 -9.97 -2.92
C GLU A 3 -10.89 -9.44 -4.22
N ALA A 4 -11.43 -9.82 -5.38
CA ALA A 4 -10.98 -9.33 -6.69
C ALA A 4 -11.12 -7.80 -6.87
N GLN A 5 -12.02 -7.15 -6.11
CA GLN A 5 -12.15 -5.70 -6.08
C GLN A 5 -11.17 -5.07 -5.09
N LEU A 6 -10.89 -5.74 -3.97
CA LEU A 6 -9.92 -5.27 -2.97
C LEU A 6 -8.49 -5.25 -3.52
N ASP A 7 -8.12 -6.18 -4.42
CA ASP A 7 -6.80 -6.22 -5.09
C ASP A 7 -6.47 -4.95 -5.92
N ARG A 8 -7.47 -4.09 -6.19
CA ARG A 8 -7.27 -2.81 -6.88
C ARG A 8 -6.79 -1.69 -5.97
N PHE A 9 -6.89 -1.87 -4.65
CA PHE A 9 -6.41 -0.89 -3.68
C PHE A 9 -4.94 -1.15 -3.34
N MET A 10 -4.15 -0.07 -3.28
CA MET A 10 -2.72 -0.17 -2.98
C MET A 10 -2.46 -0.55 -1.52
N PHE A 11 -3.27 -0.04 -0.60
CA PHE A 11 -3.15 -0.27 0.84
C PHE A 11 -4.51 -0.60 1.43
N GLU A 12 -4.51 -1.52 2.40
CA GLU A 12 -5.59 -1.69 3.36
C GLU A 12 -5.16 -0.97 4.64
N ILE A 13 -5.85 0.13 4.99
CA ILE A 13 -5.57 0.90 6.20
C ILE A 13 -6.63 0.53 7.24
N LYS A 14 -6.19 -0.10 8.33
CA LYS A 14 -7.07 -0.44 9.46
C LYS A 14 -7.14 0.75 10.41
N VAL A 15 -8.18 1.57 10.22
CA VAL A 15 -8.46 2.71 11.10
C VAL A 15 -9.17 2.19 12.35
N GLN A 16 -8.62 2.50 13.52
CA GLN A 16 -9.26 2.21 14.80
C GLN A 16 -10.13 3.39 15.24
N TYR A 17 -11.02 3.17 16.21
CA TYR A 17 -11.73 4.26 16.83
C TYR A 17 -10.75 5.21 17.53
N PRO A 18 -11.02 6.52 17.52
CA PRO A 18 -10.26 7.48 18.30
C PRO A 18 -10.36 7.15 19.80
N SER A 19 -9.40 7.63 20.58
CA SER A 19 -9.54 7.71 22.03
C SER A 19 -10.66 8.68 22.42
N GLU A 20 -11.14 8.58 23.67
CA GLU A 20 -12.18 9.47 24.19
C GLU A 20 -11.82 10.95 24.03
N GLU A 21 -10.57 11.33 24.29
CA GLU A 21 -10.08 12.71 24.14
C GLU A 21 -10.03 13.18 22.69
N GLU A 22 -9.58 12.31 21.78
CA GLU A 22 -9.60 12.60 20.34
C GLU A 22 -11.03 12.73 19.82
N GLU A 23 -11.94 11.86 20.27
CA GLU A 23 -13.35 11.91 19.90
C GLU A 23 -14.03 13.17 20.45
N PHE A 24 -13.77 13.53 21.71
CA PHE A 24 -14.23 14.78 22.31
C PHE A 24 -13.75 15.99 21.50
N ALA A 25 -12.48 16.03 21.10
CA ALA A 25 -11.93 17.10 20.27
C ALA A 25 -12.61 17.16 18.89
N ILE A 26 -12.82 16.00 18.24
CA ILE A 26 -13.52 15.91 16.95
C ILE A 26 -14.96 16.43 17.07
N VAL A 27 -15.72 15.97 18.07
CA VAL A 27 -17.10 16.42 18.28
C VAL A 27 -17.11 17.93 18.51
N ARG A 28 -16.29 18.43 19.44
CA ARG A 28 -16.22 19.86 19.75
C ARG A 28 -15.87 20.72 18.53
N GLN A 29 -14.93 20.27 17.69
CA GLN A 29 -14.49 21.01 16.52
C GLN A 29 -15.49 20.96 15.36
N THR A 30 -16.17 19.84 15.17
CA THR A 30 -17.08 19.65 14.02
C THR A 30 -18.51 20.16 14.28
N THR A 31 -18.90 20.33 15.54
CA THR A 31 -20.19 20.90 15.93
C THR A 31 -20.13 22.38 16.32
N SER A 32 -19.00 23.05 16.12
CA SER A 32 -18.90 24.50 16.28
C SER A 32 -19.24 25.22 14.97
N ASP A 33 -19.66 26.48 15.05
CA ASP A 33 -19.86 27.36 13.89
C ASP A 33 -18.53 27.94 13.34
N GLU A 34 -17.39 27.36 13.72
CA GLU A 34 -16.07 27.84 13.29
C GLU A 34 -15.73 27.36 11.88
N SER A 35 -15.61 28.29 10.93
CA SER A 35 -15.12 27.99 9.59
C SER A 35 -13.60 28.12 9.51
N TYR A 36 -12.92 27.07 9.07
CA TYR A 36 -11.48 27.09 8.83
C TYR A 36 -11.15 27.43 7.37
N ALA A 37 -10.36 28.47 7.15
CA ALA A 37 -9.85 28.79 5.81
C ALA A 37 -8.65 27.88 5.49
N VAL A 38 -8.82 26.95 4.55
CA VAL A 38 -7.73 26.07 4.10
C VAL A 38 -6.80 26.86 3.18
N LYS A 39 -5.51 26.91 3.52
CA LYS A 39 -4.48 27.47 2.64
C LYS A 39 -4.05 26.42 1.62
N LYS A 40 -4.18 26.75 0.34
CA LYS A 40 -3.60 25.95 -0.74
C LYS A 40 -2.07 26.01 -0.67
N ILE A 41 -1.44 24.85 -0.59
CA ILE A 41 0.04 24.71 -0.57
C ILE A 41 0.60 24.00 -1.81
N LEU A 42 -0.29 23.52 -2.70
CA LEU A 42 0.07 22.72 -3.86
C LEU A 42 -0.92 22.98 -5.00
N GLU A 43 -0.39 23.22 -6.20
CA GLU A 43 -1.13 23.31 -7.45
C GLU A 43 -1.38 21.92 -8.07
N LEU A 44 -2.40 21.83 -8.94
CA LEU A 44 -2.72 20.57 -9.61
C LEU A 44 -1.55 20.08 -10.48
N ASP A 45 -0.92 20.99 -11.22
CA ASP A 45 0.19 20.65 -12.11
C ASP A 45 1.41 20.15 -11.33
N GLU A 46 1.65 20.73 -10.14
CA GLU A 46 2.68 20.27 -9.22
C GLU A 46 2.38 18.85 -8.72
N LEU A 47 1.14 18.56 -8.31
CA LEU A 47 0.73 17.23 -7.89
C LEU A 47 0.93 16.18 -9.01
N LEU A 48 0.53 16.51 -10.24
CA LEU A 48 0.73 15.63 -11.40
C LEU A 48 2.23 15.43 -11.71
N SER A 49 3.04 16.49 -11.56
CA SER A 49 4.49 16.39 -11.72
C SER A 49 5.11 15.43 -10.70
N PHE A 50 4.64 15.43 -9.45
CA PHE A 50 5.12 14.53 -8.40
C PHE A 50 4.74 13.08 -8.68
N GLN A 51 3.50 12.82 -9.14
CA GLN A 51 3.08 11.47 -9.55
C GLN A 51 3.92 10.93 -10.73
N SER A 52 4.33 11.81 -11.65
CA SER A 52 5.25 11.47 -12.75
C SER A 52 6.66 11.20 -12.22
N LEU A 53 7.15 12.02 -11.30
CA LEU A 53 8.46 11.90 -10.68
C LEU A 53 8.64 10.54 -9.99
N VAL A 54 7.65 10.10 -9.21
CA VAL A 54 7.66 8.78 -8.55
C VAL A 54 7.91 7.65 -9.54
N ARG A 55 7.34 7.71 -10.75
CA ARG A 55 7.51 6.66 -11.77
C ARG A 55 8.92 6.65 -12.36
N LYS A 56 9.56 7.82 -12.46
CA LYS A 56 10.89 8.01 -13.04
C LYS A 56 12.04 7.60 -12.11
N VAL A 57 11.77 7.41 -10.80
CA VAL A 57 12.80 6.94 -9.86
C VAL A 57 13.35 5.59 -10.33
N PRO A 58 14.67 5.47 -10.53
CA PRO A 58 15.28 4.21 -10.92
C PRO A 58 15.18 3.20 -9.77
N VAL A 59 14.98 1.94 -10.12
CA VAL A 59 15.03 0.83 -9.15
C VAL A 59 15.88 -0.26 -9.77
N ALA A 60 16.85 -0.76 -9.00
CA ALA A 60 17.72 -1.81 -9.45
C ALA A 60 16.97 -3.15 -9.61
N ASP A 61 17.36 -3.95 -10.60
CA ASP A 61 16.69 -5.21 -10.94
C ASP A 61 16.60 -6.17 -9.75
N HIS A 62 17.61 -6.21 -8.88
CA HIS A 62 17.60 -7.06 -7.70
C HIS A 62 16.52 -6.65 -6.68
N VAL A 63 16.19 -5.36 -6.58
CA VAL A 63 15.09 -4.87 -5.72
C VAL A 63 13.73 -5.26 -6.31
N ILE A 64 13.58 -5.18 -7.63
CA ILE A 64 12.36 -5.65 -8.32
C ILE A 64 12.19 -7.15 -8.11
N ARG A 65 13.27 -7.94 -8.29
CA ARG A 65 13.26 -9.38 -8.03
C ARG A 65 12.91 -9.69 -6.59
N TYR A 66 13.47 -8.95 -5.64
CA TYR A 66 13.14 -9.10 -4.22
C TYR A 66 11.65 -8.86 -3.95
N ALA A 67 11.07 -7.74 -4.40
CA ALA A 67 9.65 -7.45 -4.21
C ALA A 67 8.75 -8.49 -4.90
N MET A 68 9.15 -8.99 -6.07
CA MET A 68 8.46 -10.06 -6.78
C MET A 68 8.52 -11.38 -6.00
N GLN A 69 9.70 -11.82 -5.57
CA GLN A 69 9.89 -13.03 -4.78
C GLN A 69 9.10 -12.95 -3.48
N PHE A 70 9.15 -11.80 -2.79
CA PHE A 70 8.37 -11.54 -1.58
C PHE A 70 6.87 -11.75 -1.79
N ALA A 71 6.29 -11.18 -2.84
CA ALA A 71 4.89 -11.43 -3.16
C ALA A 71 4.62 -12.90 -3.54
N ARG A 72 5.55 -13.56 -4.24
CA ARG A 72 5.44 -14.97 -4.62
C ARG A 72 5.48 -15.93 -3.44
N MET A 73 6.19 -15.60 -2.36
CA MET A 73 6.21 -16.39 -1.12
C MET A 73 4.84 -16.49 -0.43
N THR A 74 3.82 -15.78 -0.91
CA THR A 74 2.43 -15.88 -0.43
C THR A 74 1.54 -16.79 -1.28
N ARG A 75 2.01 -17.25 -2.46
CA ARG A 75 1.18 -17.92 -3.47
C ARG A 75 1.29 -19.44 -3.34
N ILE A 76 0.18 -20.08 -3.00
CA ILE A 76 0.02 -21.53 -3.13
C ILE A 76 -0.45 -21.83 -4.56
N ILE A 77 0.30 -22.64 -5.31
CA ILE A 77 -0.10 -23.10 -6.65
C ILE A 77 -0.43 -24.59 -6.55
N PRO A 78 -1.72 -24.98 -6.60
CA PRO A 78 -2.11 -26.38 -6.59
C PRO A 78 -1.52 -27.13 -7.79
N GLY A 79 -0.84 -28.25 -7.54
CA GLY A 79 -0.31 -29.14 -8.59
C GLY A 79 0.96 -28.64 -9.30
N SER A 80 1.63 -27.59 -8.82
CA SER A 80 2.95 -27.24 -9.35
C SER A 80 4.06 -27.97 -8.61
N ASP A 81 4.81 -28.82 -9.33
CA ASP A 81 6.07 -29.40 -8.87
C ASP A 81 7.21 -28.36 -8.78
N THR A 82 6.93 -27.09 -9.09
CA THR A 82 7.84 -25.96 -8.81
C THR A 82 7.83 -25.64 -7.32
N GLN A 83 8.42 -26.58 -6.59
CA GLN A 83 9.03 -26.55 -5.27
C GLN A 83 8.49 -25.52 -4.26
N ALA A 84 7.89 -26.14 -3.25
CA ALA A 84 7.58 -25.68 -1.92
C ALA A 84 8.75 -25.06 -1.11
N GLU A 85 9.92 -24.77 -1.69
CA GLU A 85 11.09 -24.32 -0.91
C GLU A 85 11.03 -22.83 -0.51
N GLU A 86 10.35 -21.97 -1.28
CA GLU A 86 10.31 -20.51 -0.99
C GLU A 86 9.11 -20.06 -0.14
N VAL A 87 8.02 -20.83 -0.11
CA VAL A 87 6.82 -20.48 0.67
C VAL A 87 6.95 -21.04 2.08
N PRO A 88 6.81 -20.25 3.16
CA PRO A 88 6.84 -20.79 4.52
C PRO A 88 5.67 -21.74 4.83
N ASP A 89 5.88 -22.71 5.71
CA ASP A 89 4.87 -23.73 6.05
C ASP A 89 3.56 -23.12 6.60
N PHE A 90 3.66 -22.10 7.45
CA PHE A 90 2.46 -21.45 7.99
C PHE A 90 1.62 -20.77 6.89
N ILE A 91 2.24 -20.28 5.81
CA ILE A 91 1.48 -19.73 4.68
C ILE A 91 0.73 -20.85 3.97
N ARG A 92 1.35 -22.02 3.81
CA ARG A 92 0.68 -23.20 3.23
C ARG A 92 -0.55 -23.63 4.03
N GLU A 93 -0.48 -23.51 5.35
CA GLU A 93 -1.54 -23.92 6.26
C GLU A 93 -2.70 -22.90 6.31
N PHE A 94 -2.39 -21.59 6.30
CA PHE A 94 -3.38 -20.55 6.60
C PHE A 94 -3.85 -19.71 5.41
N VAL A 95 -3.21 -19.79 4.24
CA VAL A 95 -3.50 -18.90 3.11
C VAL A 95 -4.07 -19.64 1.90
N SER A 96 -5.35 -19.48 1.61
CA SER A 96 -5.97 -20.13 0.44
C SER A 96 -5.59 -19.51 -0.90
N TRP A 97 -5.28 -18.21 -0.94
CA TRP A 97 -4.90 -17.49 -2.15
C TRP A 97 -3.90 -16.37 -1.83
N GLY A 98 -2.78 -16.36 -2.55
CA GLY A 98 -1.69 -15.39 -2.33
C GLY A 98 -1.89 -14.05 -3.03
N ALA A 99 -0.94 -13.15 -2.80
CA ALA A 99 -0.94 -11.81 -3.36
C ALA A 99 -0.79 -11.83 -4.90
N GLY A 100 -1.62 -11.05 -5.60
CA GLY A 100 -1.57 -10.94 -7.06
C GLY A 100 -0.32 -10.20 -7.58
N PRO A 101 -0.15 -10.07 -8.91
CA PRO A 101 0.95 -9.29 -9.51
C PRO A 101 0.97 -7.82 -9.10
N ARG A 102 -0.20 -7.24 -8.77
CA ARG A 102 -0.32 -5.85 -8.30
C ARG A 102 0.42 -5.62 -6.99
N ALA A 103 0.54 -6.63 -6.13
CA ALA A 103 1.27 -6.49 -4.87
C ALA A 103 2.74 -6.10 -5.10
N SER A 104 3.46 -6.79 -5.98
CA SER A 104 4.85 -6.45 -6.30
C SER A 104 4.97 -5.11 -7.02
N GLN A 105 4.00 -4.76 -7.89
CA GLN A 105 3.96 -3.45 -8.55
C GLN A 105 3.82 -2.31 -7.52
N ASN A 106 2.88 -2.47 -6.58
CA ASN A 106 2.60 -1.50 -5.54
C ASN A 106 3.71 -1.42 -4.49
N LEU A 107 4.36 -2.54 -4.15
CA LEU A 107 5.56 -2.54 -3.30
C LEU A 107 6.66 -1.66 -3.91
N VAL A 108 6.95 -1.85 -5.20
CA VAL A 108 7.96 -1.04 -5.89
C VAL A 108 7.53 0.42 -6.00
N LEU A 109 6.27 0.70 -6.38
CA LEU A 109 5.79 2.07 -6.52
C LEU A 109 5.79 2.83 -5.17
N GLY A 110 5.36 2.16 -4.10
CA GLY A 110 5.38 2.69 -2.75
C GLY A 110 6.79 2.93 -2.23
N ALA A 111 7.72 2.00 -2.50
CA ALA A 111 9.14 2.18 -2.16
C ALA A 111 9.76 3.38 -2.89
N LYS A 112 9.47 3.58 -4.19
CA LYS A 112 9.92 4.76 -4.94
C LYS A 112 9.39 6.06 -4.34
N ALA A 113 8.09 6.11 -4.01
CA ALA A 113 7.49 7.27 -3.38
C ALA A 113 8.11 7.56 -2.01
N ARG A 114 8.30 6.52 -1.18
CA ARG A 114 8.94 6.64 0.12
C ARG A 114 10.38 7.14 0.03
N ALA A 115 11.16 6.64 -0.93
CA ALA A 115 12.53 7.10 -1.15
C ALA A 115 12.56 8.61 -1.44
N ILE A 116 11.73 9.11 -2.38
CA ILE A 116 11.65 10.55 -2.65
C ILE A 116 11.30 11.37 -1.40
N LEU A 117 10.35 10.88 -0.58
CA LEU A 117 9.91 11.58 0.63
C LEU A 117 10.98 11.61 1.74
N GLN A 118 11.96 10.70 1.71
CA GLN A 118 13.01 10.60 2.73
C GLN A 118 14.35 11.21 2.31
N GLY A 119 14.52 11.61 1.06
CA GLY A 119 15.78 12.16 0.50
C GLY A 119 16.76 11.08 0.09
#